data_AF-A0A529XG98-F1
#
_entry.id   AF-A0A529XG98-F1
#
_cell.length_a   1.000
_cell.length_b   1.000
_cell.length_c   1.000
_cell.angle_alpha   90.00
_cell.angle_beta   90.00
_cell.angle_gamma   90.00
#
_symmetry.space_group_name_H-M   'P 1'
#
loop_
_entity.id
_entity.type
_entity.pdbx_description
1 polymer ?
#
loop_
_entity_poly.entity_id
_entity_poly.type
_entity_poly.pdbx_seq_one_letter_code
_entity_poly.pdbx_strand_id
1 'polypeptide(L)' 'RIALELVAADQSGMRCEGARCSALTGEVGKHTACGIYDLRPDVCRACMPGGDDCLMARTEHGLSVS' A
#
# COMPACT_ATOMS: atom_id res chain seq x y z
N ARG A 1 0.97 -0.55 17.39
CA ARG A 1 -0.33 -1.15 16.99
C ARG A 1 -0.95 -0.26 15.92
N ILE A 2 -1.54 -0.83 14.87
CA ILE A 2 -2.21 -0.07 13.80
C ILE A 2 -3.54 0.49 14.32
N ALA A 3 -3.88 1.71 13.93
CA ALA A 3 -5.11 2.37 14.32
C ALA A 3 -6.35 1.70 13.68
N LEU A 4 -7.44 1.56 14.43
CA LEU A 4 -8.59 0.73 14.02
C LEU A 4 -9.29 1.27 12.77
N GLU A 5 -9.26 2.57 12.54
CA GLU A 5 -9.80 3.21 11.36
C GLU A 5 -9.10 2.79 10.05
N LEU A 6 -7.87 2.26 10.15
CA LEU A 6 -7.08 1.74 9.04
C LEU A 6 -7.24 0.22 8.84
N VAL A 7 -8.02 -0.45 9.68
CA VAL A 7 -8.25 -1.91 9.65
C VAL A 7 -9.64 -2.20 9.07
N ALA A 8 -9.76 -3.26 8.26
CA ALA A 8 -11.05 -3.68 7.71
C ALA A 8 -12.04 -4.04 8.83
N ALA A 9 -13.34 -3.85 8.60
CA ALA A 9 -14.37 -4.08 9.62
C ALA A 9 -14.42 -5.53 10.14
N ASP A 10 -14.08 -6.49 9.28
CA ASP A 10 -13.98 -7.92 9.59
C ASP A 10 -12.60 -8.34 10.13
N GLN A 11 -11.67 -7.39 10.27
CA GLN A 11 -10.28 -7.61 10.71
C GLN A 11 -9.47 -8.56 9.82
N SER A 12 -9.90 -8.79 8.56
CA SER A 12 -9.18 -9.64 7.61
C SER A 12 -7.88 -9.01 7.08
N GLY A 13 -7.70 -7.69 7.27
CA GLY A 13 -6.52 -6.97 6.84
C GLY A 13 -6.65 -5.45 6.95
N MET A 14 -5.88 -4.74 6.12
CA MET A 14 -5.98 -3.29 6.00
C MET A 14 -7.31 -2.88 5.37
N ARG A 15 -7.90 -1.78 5.84
CA ARG A 15 -9.08 -1.19 5.20
C ARG A 15 -8.71 -0.66 3.82
N CYS A 16 -9.56 -0.94 2.84
CA CYS A 16 -9.45 -0.42 1.48
C CYS A 16 -10.77 0.19 1.01
N GLU A 17 -10.68 1.23 0.19
CA GLU A 17 -11.78 1.77 -0.61
C GLU A 17 -11.54 1.36 -2.07
N GLY A 18 -12.24 0.32 -2.53
CA GLY A 18 -11.88 -0.37 -3.77
C GLY A 18 -10.47 -0.96 -3.68
N ALA A 19 -9.61 -0.63 -4.65
CA ALA A 19 -8.21 -1.05 -4.66
C ALA A 19 -7.28 -0.16 -3.80
N ARG A 20 -7.79 0.93 -3.22
CA ARG A 20 -6.95 1.90 -2.49
C ARG A 20 -6.94 1.61 -1.00
N CYS A 21 -5.76 1.30 -0.45
CA CYS A 21 -5.56 1.18 1.00
C CYS A 21 -5.77 2.51 1.72
N SER A 22 -6.52 2.50 2.83
CA SER A 22 -6.81 3.70 3.64
C SER A 22 -5.56 4.33 4.27
N ALA A 23 -4.47 3.56 4.42
CA ALA A 23 -3.19 4.09 4.89
C ALA A 23 -2.31 4.69 3.77
N LEU A 24 -2.73 4.60 2.50
CA LEU A 24 -1.97 5.14 1.38
C LEU A 24 -2.21 6.65 1.25
N THR A 25 -1.14 7.42 1.38
CA THR A 25 -1.16 8.89 1.33
C THR A 25 -0.62 9.39 -0.01
N GLY A 26 -1.12 10.54 -0.46
CA GLY A 26 -0.69 11.14 -1.73
C GLY A 26 -1.30 10.50 -2.98
N GLU A 27 -0.66 10.73 -4.12
CA GLU A 27 -1.17 10.40 -5.45
C GLU A 27 -0.20 9.48 -6.19
N VAL A 28 -0.71 8.34 -6.66
CA VAL A 28 0.05 7.36 -7.44
C VAL A 28 0.52 8.00 -8.74
N GLY A 29 1.78 7.78 -9.12
CA GLY A 29 2.41 8.42 -10.28
C GLY A 29 2.95 9.83 -10.02
N LYS A 30 2.70 10.41 -8.84
CA LYS A 30 3.35 11.62 -8.34
C LYS A 30 4.16 11.29 -7.09
N HIS A 31 3.63 11.66 -5.93
CA HIS A 31 4.22 11.35 -4.63
C HIS A 31 3.19 10.55 -3.82
N THR A 32 3.47 9.26 -3.62
CA THR A 32 2.61 8.34 -2.85
C THR A 32 3.46 7.55 -1.87
N ALA A 33 2.93 7.34 -0.66
CA ALA A 33 3.62 6.58 0.39
C ALA A 33 2.61 5.98 1.38
N CYS A 34 3.03 4.91 2.07
CA CYS A 34 2.28 4.40 3.21
C CYS A 34 2.44 5.34 4.41
N GLY A 35 1.35 5.92 4.92
CA GLY A 35 1.35 6.83 6.08
C GLY A 35 1.67 6.13 7.41
N ILE A 36 1.72 4.80 7.43
CA ILE A 36 2.10 3.98 8.59
C ILE A 36 3.35 3.15 8.31
N TYR A 37 4.29 3.68 7.52
CA TYR A 37 5.44 2.93 6.99
C TYR A 37 6.18 2.06 8.03
N ASP A 38 6.43 2.62 9.22
CA ASP A 38 7.11 1.93 10.33
C ASP A 38 6.27 0.83 10.97
N LEU A 39 4.95 0.95 10.91
CA LEU A 39 3.97 0.03 11.48
C LEU A 39 3.37 -0.95 10.47
N ARG A 40 3.87 -0.98 9.22
CA ARG A 40 3.38 -1.88 8.17
C ARG A 40 3.28 -3.33 8.68
N PRO A 41 2.16 -4.03 8.43
CA PRO A 41 2.11 -5.48 8.61
C PRO A 41 3.18 -6.19 7.79
N ASP A 42 3.55 -7.42 8.17
CA ASP A 42 4.60 -8.19 7.50
C ASP A 42 4.33 -8.34 6.00
N VAL A 43 3.08 -8.61 5.62
CA VAL A 43 2.65 -8.69 4.21
C VAL A 43 2.90 -7.40 3.44
N CYS A 44 2.73 -6.23 4.06
CA CYS A 44 3.00 -4.94 3.44
C CYS A 44 4.50 -4.58 3.42
N ARG A 45 5.32 -5.20 4.28
CA ARG A 45 6.78 -5.04 4.28
C ARG A 45 7.45 -5.90 3.22
N ALA A 46 6.86 -7.04 2.86
CA ALA A 46 7.34 -7.89 1.78
C ALA A 46 7.36 -7.14 0.43
N CYS A 47 6.41 -6.23 0.21
CA CYS A 47 6.43 -5.32 -0.92
C CYS A 47 7.55 -4.27 -0.76
N MET A 48 8.65 -4.50 -1.49
CA MET A 48 9.83 -3.64 -1.50
C MET A 48 9.95 -2.87 -2.81
N PRO A 49 10.47 -1.62 -2.79
CA PRO A 49 10.74 -0.86 -4.01
C PRO A 49 11.61 -1.68 -4.98
N GLY A 50 11.16 -1.81 -6.23
CA GLY A 50 11.85 -2.58 -7.28
C GLY A 50 11.66 -4.10 -7.22
N GLY A 51 10.97 -4.65 -6.21
CA GLY A 51 10.57 -6.06 -6.19
C GLY A 51 9.34 -6.35 -7.05
N ASP A 52 9.04 -7.63 -7.26
CA ASP A 52 7.98 -8.09 -8.17
C ASP A 52 6.61 -7.43 -7.92
N ASP A 53 6.16 -7.41 -6.67
CA ASP A 53 4.89 -6.76 -6.30
C ASP A 53 4.88 -5.25 -6.62
N CYS A 54 6.02 -4.59 -6.43
CA CYS A 54 6.17 -3.17 -6.75
C CYS A 54 6.12 -2.96 -8.27
N LEU A 55 6.84 -3.76 -9.05
CA LEU A 55 6.89 -3.64 -10.51
C LEU A 55 5.54 -4.00 -11.15
N MET A 56 4.83 -4.98 -10.62
CA MET A 56 3.46 -5.33 -11.02
C MET A 56 2.52 -4.15 -10.80
N ALA A 57 2.50 -3.57 -9.59
CA ALA A 57 1.66 -2.41 -9.29
C ALA A 57 2.03 -1.19 -10.17
N ARG A 58 3.32 -0.96 -10.43
CA ARG A 58 3.78 0.10 -11.34
C ARG A 58 3.26 -0.11 -12.76
N THR A 59 3.32 -1.34 -13.26
CA THR A 59 2.82 -1.70 -14.59
C THR A 59 1.31 -1.44 -14.70
N GLU A 60 0.52 -1.88 -13.71
CA GLU A 60 -0.94 -1.65 -13.67
C GLU A 60 -1.29 -0.15 -13.67
N HIS A 61 -0.45 0.67 -13.06
CA HIS A 61 -0.60 2.13 -13.04
C HIS A 61 0.09 2.86 -14.20
N GLY A 62 0.67 2.14 -15.19
CA GLY A 62 1.36 2.75 -16.33
C GLY A 62 2.64 3.52 -15.98
N LEU A 63 3.28 3.16 -14.86
CA LEU A 63 4.53 3.78 -14.39
C LEU A 63 5.76 3.00 -14.89
N SER A 64 6.88 3.71 -15.09
CA SER A 64 8.15 3.09 -15.49
C SER A 64 8.60 2.02 -14.50
N VAL A 65 9.02 0.83 -14.94
CA VAL A 65 9.51 -0.26 -14.08
C VAL A 65 11.03 -0.27 -13.86
N SER A 66 11.70 0.79 -14.31
CA SER A 66 13.15 1.04 -14.16
C SER A 66 13.62 1.19 -12.72
#